data_AF-A0A6B3EVX7-F1
#
_entry.id   AF-A0A6B3EVX7-F1
#
_cell.length_a   1.000
_cell.length_b   1.000
_cell.length_c   1.000
_cell.angle_alpha   90.00
_cell.angle_beta   90.00
_cell.angle_gamma   90.00
#
_symmetry.space_group_name_H-M   'P 1'
#
loop_
_entity.id
_entity.type
_entity.pdbx_description
1 polymer ?
#
loop_
_entity_poly.entity_id
_entity_poly.type
_entity_poly.pdbx_seq_one_letter_code
_entity_poly.pdbx_strand_id
1 'polypeptide(L)'
;RETVRWAWRTRVLVHLGIDLRLRLRTTAEDEAVTVFAANLRDLLLAAPAGTRATLGLDPGLRTGVKVAVVDATGKVVATDTIYPHAPRNRWDDALATLARLAER
;
A
#
# COMPACT_ATOMS: atom_id res chain seq x y z
N ARG A 1 8.49 -51.74 -21.37
CA ARG A 1 8.10 -51.22 -20.03
C ARG A 1 9.03 -50.12 -19.53
N GLU A 2 10.35 -50.28 -19.65
CA GLU A 2 11.34 -49.27 -19.20
C GLU A 2 11.30 -47.96 -20.02
N THR A 3 11.22 -48.04 -21.35
CA THR A 3 11.11 -46.87 -22.24
C THR A 3 9.90 -45.99 -21.89
N VAL A 4 8.75 -46.61 -21.59
CA VAL A 4 7.53 -45.90 -21.17
C VAL A 4 7.74 -45.19 -19.83
N ARG A 5 8.37 -45.86 -18.86
CA ARG A 5 8.68 -45.28 -17.55
C ARG A 5 9.65 -44.10 -17.68
N TRP A 6 10.68 -44.23 -18.52
CA TRP A 6 11.64 -43.17 -18.76
C TRP A 6 10.97 -41.96 -19.41
N ALA A 7 10.20 -42.17 -20.49
CA ALA A 7 9.45 -41.11 -21.16
C ALA A 7 8.46 -40.40 -20.22
N TRP A 8 7.77 -41.15 -19.35
CA TRP A 8 6.91 -40.58 -18.32
C TRP A 8 7.67 -39.65 -17.38
N ARG A 9 8.79 -40.10 -16.80
CA ARG A 9 9.52 -39.34 -15.78
C ARG A 9 10.29 -38.15 -16.34
N THR A 10 10.85 -38.26 -17.55
CA THR A 10 11.77 -37.25 -18.09
C THR A 10 11.10 -36.25 -19.03
N ARG A 11 9.98 -36.62 -19.65
CA ARG A 11 9.28 -35.77 -20.62
C ARG A 11 7.87 -35.43 -20.15
N VAL A 12 7.00 -36.44 -20.02
CA VAL A 12 5.56 -36.22 -19.82
C VAL A 12 5.27 -35.55 -18.48
N LEU A 13 5.81 -36.09 -17.39
CA LEU A 13 5.59 -35.55 -16.04
C LEU A 13 6.18 -34.14 -15.89
N VAL A 14 7.35 -33.88 -16.47
CA VAL A 14 8.00 -32.55 -16.42
C VAL A 14 7.15 -31.53 -17.18
N HIS A 15 6.73 -31.86 -18.40
CA HIS A 15 5.91 -30.97 -19.22
C HIS A 15 4.56 -30.69 -18.55
N LEU A 16 3.87 -31.72 -18.08
CA LEU A 16 2.59 -31.57 -17.38
C LEU A 16 2.74 -30.77 -16.08
N GLY A 17 3.82 -30.99 -15.33
CA GLY A 17 4.10 -30.24 -14.10
C GLY A 17 4.31 -28.74 -14.35
N ILE A 18 4.95 -28.37 -15.46
CA ILE A 18 5.12 -26.97 -15.85
C ILE A 18 3.77 -26.38 -16.29
N ASP A 19 3.05 -27.06 -17.18
CA ASP A 19 1.75 -26.60 -17.68
C ASP A 19 0.74 -26.38 -16.55
N LEU A 20 0.61 -27.33 -15.63
CA LEU A 20 -0.30 -27.20 -14.49
C LEU A 20 0.07 -26.03 -13.57
N ARG A 21 1.36 -25.82 -13.28
CA ARG A 21 1.81 -24.70 -12.46
C ARG A 21 1.55 -23.36 -13.12
N LEU A 22 1.77 -23.27 -14.44
CA LEU A 22 1.48 -22.05 -15.20
C LEU A 22 -0.01 -21.74 -15.17
N ARG A 23 -0.87 -22.73 -15.42
CA ARG A 23 -2.33 -22.54 -15.35
C ARG A 23 -2.79 -22.10 -13.97
N LEU A 24 -2.32 -22.77 -12.91
CA LEU A 24 -2.64 -22.40 -11.53
C LEU A 24 -2.18 -20.98 -11.20
N ARG A 25 -0.97 -20.60 -11.64
CA ARG A 25 -0.46 -19.24 -11.47
C ARG A 25 -1.32 -18.22 -12.21
N THR A 26 -1.64 -18.47 -13.48
CA THR A 26 -2.48 -17.56 -14.28
C THR A 26 -3.84 -17.35 -13.62
N THR A 27 -4.52 -18.43 -13.20
CA THR A 27 -5.81 -18.31 -12.51
C THR A 27 -5.71 -17.52 -11.20
N ALA A 28 -4.66 -17.76 -10.40
CA ALA A 28 -4.45 -17.03 -9.16
C ALA A 28 -4.11 -15.54 -9.39
N GLU A 29 -3.34 -15.23 -10.43
CA GLU A 29 -3.02 -13.86 -10.83
C GLU A 29 -4.27 -13.13 -11.33
N ASP A 30 -5.11 -13.76 -12.15
CA ASP A 30 -6.36 -13.18 -12.66
C ASP A 30 -7.32 -12.82 -11.52
N GLU A 31 -7.47 -13.70 -10.53
CA GLU A 31 -8.29 -13.45 -9.35
C GLU A 31 -7.72 -12.31 -8.50
N ALA A 32 -6.40 -12.30 -8.26
CA ALA A 32 -5.74 -11.24 -7.51
C ALA A 32 -5.91 -9.88 -8.19
N VAL A 33 -5.73 -9.80 -9.52
CA VAL A 33 -5.94 -8.58 -10.30
C VAL A 33 -7.39 -8.10 -10.17
N THR A 34 -8.36 -9.00 -10.21
CA THR A 34 -9.78 -8.65 -10.05
C THR A 34 -10.03 -7.99 -8.69
N VAL A 35 -9.48 -8.53 -7.60
CA VAL A 35 -9.61 -7.94 -6.26
C VAL A 35 -8.90 -6.58 -6.18
N PHE A 36 -7.69 -6.45 -6.72
CA PHE A 36 -6.98 -5.16 -6.70
C PHE A 36 -7.70 -4.09 -7.52
N ALA A 37 -8.27 -4.45 -8.67
CA ALA A 37 -9.03 -3.53 -9.50
C ALA A 37 -10.30 -3.05 -8.79
N ALA A 38 -11.01 -3.94 -8.10
CA ALA A 38 -12.16 -3.57 -7.29
C ALA A 38 -11.80 -2.60 -6.16
N ASN A 39 -10.73 -2.90 -5.39
CA ASN A 39 -10.25 -2.03 -4.32
C ASN A 39 -9.83 -0.65 -4.85
N LEU A 40 -9.15 -0.59 -5.99
CA LEU A 40 -8.77 0.67 -6.62
C LEU A 40 -10.01 1.48 -7.04
N ARG A 41 -11.01 0.83 -7.62
CA ARG A 41 -12.27 1.47 -8.01
C ARG A 41 -12.95 2.11 -6.81
N ASP A 42 -13.04 1.39 -5.69
CA ASP A 42 -13.69 1.88 -4.48
C ASP A 42 -12.93 3.07 -3.87
N LEU A 43 -11.60 3.04 -3.88
CA LEU A 43 -10.77 4.16 -3.44
C LEU A 43 -10.93 5.40 -4.33
N LEU A 44 -11.01 5.22 -5.66
CA LEU A 44 -11.15 6.33 -6.62
C LEU A 44 -12.54 6.97 -6.59
N LEU A 45 -13.57 6.20 -6.23
CA LEU A 45 -14.96 6.66 -6.18
C LEU A 45 -15.41 7.05 -4.76
N ALA A 46 -14.49 7.04 -3.80
CA ALA A 46 -14.77 7.51 -2.45
C ALA A 46 -15.24 8.98 -2.48
N ALA A 47 -16.27 9.28 -1.68
CA ALA A 47 -16.82 10.62 -1.62
C ALA A 47 -15.73 11.64 -1.21
N PRO A 48 -15.55 12.74 -1.95
CA PRO A 48 -14.54 13.73 -1.61
C PRO A 48 -14.94 14.47 -0.33
N ALA A 49 -13.96 14.76 0.52
CA ALA A 49 -14.17 15.55 1.75
C ALA A 49 -14.52 17.03 1.48
N GLY A 50 -14.38 17.49 0.23
CA GLY A 50 -14.64 18.85 -0.22
C GLY A 50 -13.45 19.80 -0.06
N THR A 51 -13.68 21.08 -0.30
CA THR A 51 -12.68 22.16 -0.23
C THR A 51 -12.46 22.59 1.22
N ARG A 52 -11.79 21.76 2.00
CA ARG A 52 -11.46 22.02 3.41
C ARG A 52 -9.95 22.04 3.59
N ALA A 53 -9.45 22.97 4.39
CA ALA A 53 -8.07 22.92 4.85
C ALA A 53 -7.85 21.59 5.57
N THR A 54 -6.77 20.90 5.24
CA THR A 54 -6.53 19.51 5.69
C THR A 54 -5.10 19.37 6.18
N LEU A 55 -4.96 18.76 7.36
CA LEU A 55 -3.67 18.34 7.91
C LEU A 55 -3.48 16.85 7.61
N GLY A 56 -2.57 16.54 6.69
CA GLY A 56 -2.16 15.19 6.31
C GLY A 56 -1.04 14.68 7.21
N LEU A 57 -1.18 13.43 7.67
CA LEU A 57 -0.19 12.72 8.47
C LEU A 57 0.23 11.44 7.75
N ASP A 58 1.52 11.32 7.42
CA ASP A 58 2.14 10.08 6.93
C ASP A 58 2.85 9.39 8.11
N PRO A 59 2.27 8.33 8.69
CA PRO A 59 2.79 7.71 9.90
C PRO A 59 4.15 7.05 9.69
N GLY A 60 5.07 7.28 10.63
CA GLY A 60 6.37 6.60 10.67
C GLY A 60 6.93 6.55 12.09
N LEU A 61 7.68 5.48 12.38
CA LEU A 61 8.33 5.28 13.68
C LEU A 61 9.70 5.98 13.71
N ARG A 62 10.75 5.27 13.29
CA ARG A 62 12.14 5.74 13.32
C ARG A 62 12.37 7.03 12.52
N THR A 63 11.68 7.19 11.39
CA THR A 63 11.77 8.38 10.52
C THR A 63 10.85 9.52 10.95
N GLY A 64 10.05 9.33 12.00
CA GLY A 64 8.99 10.25 12.38
C GLY A 64 7.76 10.18 11.47
N VAL A 65 6.72 10.89 11.90
CA VAL A 65 5.48 11.16 11.18
C VAL A 65 5.66 12.46 10.41
N LYS A 66 5.34 12.44 9.12
CA LYS A 66 5.52 13.60 8.24
C LYS A 66 4.19 14.31 8.19
N VAL A 67 4.23 15.63 8.33
CA VAL A 67 3.06 16.48 8.41
C VAL A 67 3.04 17.36 7.17
N ALA A 68 1.88 17.46 6.54
CA ALA A 68 1.63 18.42 5.46
C ALA A 68 0.29 19.11 5.73
N VAL A 69 0.25 20.43 5.61
CA VAL A 69 -0.99 21.20 5.67
C VAL A 69 -1.30 21.72 4.29
N VAL A 70 -2.51 21.46 3.81
CA VAL A 70 -3.04 21.99 2.56
C VAL A 70 -4.23 22.90 2.83
N ASP A 71 -4.35 23.99 2.10
CA ASP A 71 -5.52 24.86 2.17
C ASP A 71 -6.72 24.31 1.37
N ALA A 72 -7.84 25.01 1.37
CA ALA A 72 -9.06 24.60 0.68
C ALA A 72 -8.92 24.46 -0.85
N THR A 73 -7.86 25.03 -1.45
CA THR A 73 -7.54 24.92 -2.89
C THR A 73 -6.63 23.73 -3.19
N GLY A 74 -6.10 23.07 -2.15
CA GLY A 74 -5.11 21.99 -2.26
C GLY A 74 -3.66 22.48 -2.29
N LYS A 75 -3.41 23.79 -2.11
CA LYS A 75 -2.05 24.32 -2.04
C LYS A 75 -1.40 23.94 -0.73
N VAL A 76 -0.16 23.46 -0.78
CA VAL A 76 0.65 23.19 0.42
C VAL A 76 1.05 24.50 1.08
N VAL A 77 0.67 24.66 2.36
CA VAL A 77 0.96 25.86 3.15
C VAL A 77 1.97 25.62 4.27
N ALA A 78 2.13 24.38 4.73
CA ALA A 78 3.16 24.02 5.70
C ALA A 78 3.55 22.53 5.58
N THR A 79 4.79 22.21 5.97
CA THR A 79 5.26 20.84 6.16
C THR A 79 6.10 20.76 7.43
N ASP A 80 6.11 19.59 8.09
CA ASP A 80 6.94 19.34 9.26
C ASP A 80 7.26 17.83 9.41
N THR A 81 8.14 17.47 10.33
CA THR A 81 8.38 16.08 10.74
C THR A 81 8.42 15.98 12.25
N ILE A 82 7.43 15.29 12.81
CA ILE A 82 7.27 15.08 14.26
C ILE A 82 7.68 13.66 14.64
N TYR A 83 8.06 13.46 15.91
CA TYR A 83 8.55 12.16 16.39
C TYR A 83 7.79 11.67 17.63
N PRO A 84 6.45 11.48 17.52
CA PRO A 84 5.62 11.09 18.67
C PRO A 84 5.90 9.67 19.17
N HIS A 85 6.39 8.80 18.29
CA HIS A 85 6.57 7.37 18.58
C HIS A 85 8.02 6.99 18.86
N ALA A 86 8.24 5.71 19.16
CA ALA A 86 9.58 5.14 19.34
C ALA A 86 10.45 5.37 18.09
N PRO A 87 11.76 5.64 18.26
CA PRO A 87 12.52 5.60 19.52
C PRO A 87 12.53 6.93 20.29
N ARG A 88 11.98 8.01 19.74
CA ARG A 88 12.12 9.35 20.34
C ARG A 88 11.02 9.68 21.36
N ASN A 89 9.83 9.07 21.22
CA ASN A 89 8.71 9.18 22.15
C ASN A 89 8.35 10.63 22.54
N ARG A 90 8.44 11.58 21.60
CA ARG A 90 8.15 13.00 21.83
C ARG A 90 6.68 13.30 21.57
N TRP A 91 5.82 12.69 22.38
CA TRP A 91 4.37 12.76 22.20
C TRP A 91 3.82 14.19 22.39
N ASP A 92 4.14 14.84 23.50
CA ASP A 92 3.61 16.16 23.83
C ASP A 92 4.13 17.25 22.89
N ASP A 93 5.43 17.20 22.52
CA ASP A 93 6.02 18.11 21.53
C ASP A 93 5.33 17.99 20.16
N ALA A 94 4.98 16.76 19.76
CA ALA A 94 4.27 16.49 18.53
C ALA A 94 2.86 17.08 18.57
N LEU A 95 2.12 16.88 19.68
CA LEU A 95 0.80 17.48 19.87
C LEU A 95 0.83 19.01 19.81
N ALA A 96 1.79 19.65 20.50
CA ALA A 96 1.94 21.10 20.47
C ALA A 96 2.25 21.62 19.05
N THR A 97 3.08 20.90 18.31
CA THR A 97 3.40 21.22 16.92
C THR A 97 2.16 21.11 16.02
N LEU A 98 1.38 20.04 16.16
CA LEU A 98 0.15 19.82 15.41
C LEU A 98 -0.92 20.88 15.72
N ALA A 99 -1.12 21.24 16.98
CA ALA A 99 -2.07 22.27 17.39
C ALA A 99 -1.74 23.62 16.73
N ARG A 100 -0.47 24.04 16.78
CA ARG A 100 0.02 25.26 16.13
C ARG A 100 -0.18 25.24 14.61
N LEU A 101 -0.07 24.07 13.97
CA LEU A 101 -0.29 23.91 12.54
C LEU A 101 -1.78 23.92 12.16
N ALA A 102 -2.65 23.45 13.05
CA ALA A 102 -4.10 23.43 12.84
C ALA A 102 -4.78 24.79 13.06
N GLU A 103 -4.18 25.67 13.87
CA GLU A 103 -4.66 27.04 14.10
C GLU A 103 -4.29 28.03 12.98
N ARG A 104 -3.44 27.62 12.03
CA ARG A 104 -3.02 28.44 10.88
C ARG A 104 -3.96 28.29 9.70
#